data_AF-A0A109QF88-F1
#
_entry.id   AF-A0A109QF88-F1
#
_cell.length_a   1.000
_cell.length_b   1.000
_cell.length_c   1.000
_cell.angle_alpha   90.00
_cell.angle_beta   90.00
_cell.angle_gamma   90.00
#
_symmetry.space_group_name_H-M   'P 1'
#
loop_
_entity.id
_entity.type
_entity.pdbx_description
1 polymer ?
#
loop_
_entity_poly.entity_id
_entity_poly.type
_entity_poly.pdbx_seq_one_letter_code
_entity_poly.pdbx_strand_id
1 'polypeptide(L)'
;MTNNTIFFLFSAFLLLLLIPILIIRDLKKEKKLTDIFISNIMFLIVFLVSVGEVLKAFLETDTMNSFNQILFLFVIIFVVAPLLFIVLFHIKDDIKKWSNPKEYKYYWMYRIRYIGLISLTFIFFGAIYKFYLIFKIVFP
;
A
#
# COMPACT_ATOMS: atom_id res chain seq x y z
N MET A 1 16.85 8.17 23.67
CA MET A 1 16.11 6.96 23.26
C MET A 1 14.62 7.22 23.45
N THR A 2 13.90 7.47 22.37
CA THR A 2 12.48 7.83 22.43
C THR A 2 11.64 6.59 22.72
N ASN A 3 10.69 6.70 23.64
CA ASN A 3 9.79 5.64 24.11
C ASN A 3 9.08 4.87 22.97
N ASN A 4 9.06 5.46 21.76
CA ASN A 4 8.41 4.94 20.58
C ASN A 4 9.21 3.82 19.88
N THR A 5 10.53 3.72 20.05
CA THR A 5 11.34 2.69 19.36
C THR A 5 10.95 1.27 19.81
N ILE A 6 10.61 1.09 21.08
CA ILE A 6 10.13 -0.20 21.62
C ILE A 6 8.80 -0.59 20.98
N PHE A 7 7.89 0.36 20.78
CA PHE A 7 6.62 0.14 20.11
C PHE A 7 6.83 -0.30 18.65
N PHE A 8 7.71 0.36 17.90
CA PHE A 8 8.03 -0.02 16.52
C PHE A 8 8.76 -1.36 16.43
N LEU A 9 9.62 -1.69 17.40
CA LEU A 9 10.27 -3.00 17.48
C LEU A 9 9.26 -4.12 17.72
N PHE A 10 8.35 -3.92 18.68
CA PHE A 10 7.29 -4.88 18.96
C PHE A 10 6.35 -5.04 17.76
N SER A 11 5.97 -3.93 17.11
CA SER A 11 5.23 -3.92 15.84
C SER A 11 5.92 -4.75 14.76
N ALA A 12 7.21 -4.50 14.51
CA ALA A 12 7.98 -5.21 13.49
C ALA A 12 8.05 -6.71 13.80
N PHE A 13 8.28 -7.09 15.07
CA PHE A 13 8.32 -8.49 15.49
C PHE A 13 6.97 -9.19 15.32
N LEU A 14 5.87 -8.54 15.71
CA LEU A 14 4.52 -9.06 15.54
C LEU A 14 4.21 -9.29 14.05
N LEU A 15 4.51 -8.31 13.20
CA LEU A 15 4.26 -8.38 11.75
C LEU A 15 5.13 -9.42 11.06
N LEU A 16 6.39 -9.60 11.50
CA LEU A 16 7.29 -10.63 11.00
C LEU A 16 6.68 -12.03 11.13
N LEU A 17 5.96 -12.30 12.22
CA LEU A 17 5.27 -13.57 12.45
C LEU A 17 3.91 -13.61 11.74
N LEU A 18 3.17 -12.52 11.75
CA LEU A 18 1.78 -12.47 11.31
C LEU A 18 1.66 -12.55 9.77
N ILE A 19 2.51 -11.85 9.02
CA ILE A 19 2.52 -11.85 7.55
C ILE A 19 2.67 -13.27 6.97
N PRO A 20 3.69 -14.08 7.34
CA PRO A 20 3.84 -15.42 6.78
C PRO A 20 2.68 -16.34 7.20
N ILE A 21 2.14 -16.21 8.41
CA ILE A 21 0.97 -16.98 8.85
C ILE A 21 -0.24 -16.68 7.95
N LEU A 22 -0.50 -15.39 7.66
CA LEU A 22 -1.61 -14.99 6.78
C LEU A 22 -1.41 -15.51 5.36
N ILE A 23 -0.21 -15.40 4.81
CA ILE A 23 0.12 -15.88 3.46
C ILE A 23 -0.07 -17.40 3.37
N ILE A 24 0.50 -18.18 4.30
CA ILE A 24 0.35 -19.64 4.33
C ILE A 24 -1.12 -20.04 4.46
N ARG A 25 -1.88 -19.35 5.32
CA ARG A 25 -3.31 -19.61 5.49
C ARG A 25 -4.10 -19.37 4.20
N ASP A 26 -3.77 -18.30 3.47
CA ASP A 26 -4.47 -17.95 2.24
C ASP A 26 -4.08 -18.85 1.07
N LEU A 27 -2.82 -19.30 1.00
CA LEU A 27 -2.37 -20.34 0.07
C LEU A 27 -3.08 -21.67 0.32
N LYS A 28 -3.25 -22.08 1.58
CA LYS A 28 -4.04 -23.27 1.96
C LYS A 28 -5.51 -23.19 1.57
N LYS A 29 -6.03 -21.98 1.32
CA LYS A 29 -7.40 -21.73 0.85
C LYS A 29 -7.49 -21.57 -0.66
N GLU A 30 -6.41 -21.90 -1.39
CA GLU A 30 -6.34 -21.81 -2.86
C GLU A 30 -6.68 -20.42 -3.42
N LYS A 31 -6.44 -19.35 -2.63
CA LYS A 31 -6.66 -17.98 -3.10
C LYS A 31 -5.67 -17.64 -4.21
N LYS A 32 -6.12 -16.82 -5.17
CA LYS A 32 -5.24 -16.28 -6.23
C LYS A 32 -4.12 -15.44 -5.62
N LEU A 33 -2.92 -15.54 -6.19
CA LEU A 33 -1.75 -14.77 -5.72
C LEU A 33 -2.01 -13.26 -5.67
N THR A 34 -2.78 -12.72 -6.61
CA THR A 34 -3.19 -11.31 -6.64
C THR A 34 -3.98 -10.93 -5.39
N ASP A 35 -4.91 -11.79 -4.95
CA ASP A 35 -5.75 -11.54 -3.79
C ASP A 35 -4.93 -11.63 -2.49
N ILE A 36 -3.98 -12.57 -2.44
CA ILE A 36 -3.04 -12.72 -1.32
C ILE A 36 -2.16 -11.47 -1.22
N PHE A 37 -1.62 -10.99 -2.34
CA PHE A 37 -0.80 -9.79 -2.39
C PHE A 37 -1.58 -8.56 -1.91
N ILE A 38 -2.76 -8.29 -2.48
CA ILE A 38 -3.60 -7.15 -2.08
C ILE A 38 -3.97 -7.21 -0.60
N SER A 39 -4.29 -8.39 -0.07
CA SER A 39 -4.69 -8.56 1.33
C SER A 39 -3.55 -8.33 2.32
N ASN A 40 -2.30 -8.51 1.90
CA ASN A 40 -1.13 -8.44 2.79
C ASN A 40 -0.26 -7.20 2.56
N ILE A 41 -0.47 -6.45 1.48
CA ILE A 41 0.38 -5.32 1.09
C ILE A 41 0.44 -4.22 2.16
N MET A 42 -0.68 -3.95 2.85
CA MET A 42 -0.71 -2.97 3.94
C MET A 42 0.14 -3.41 5.12
N PHE A 43 0.09 -4.70 5.49
CA PHE A 43 0.93 -5.23 6.57
C PHE A 43 2.42 -5.17 6.19
N LEU A 44 2.75 -5.44 4.92
CA LEU A 44 4.11 -5.30 4.41
C LEU A 44 4.61 -3.85 4.52
N ILE A 45 3.80 -2.87 4.12
CA ILE A 45 4.16 -1.45 4.23
C ILE A 45 4.38 -1.05 5.69
N VAL A 46 3.46 -1.41 6.59
CA VAL A 46 3.58 -1.09 8.03
C VAL A 46 4.81 -1.77 8.64
N PHE A 47 5.13 -2.99 8.22
CA PHE A 47 6.33 -3.70 8.63
C PHE A 47 7.59 -2.93 8.21
N LEU A 48 7.70 -2.54 6.93
CA LEU A 48 8.85 -1.78 6.42
C LEU A 48 9.03 -0.44 7.15
N VAL A 49 7.93 0.28 7.40
CA VAL A 49 7.97 1.55 8.17
C VAL A 49 8.44 1.30 9.60
N SER A 50 7.93 0.26 10.26
CA SER A 50 8.33 -0.09 11.63
C SER A 50 9.81 -0.45 11.72
N VAL A 51 10.31 -1.24 10.77
CA VAL A 51 11.75 -1.56 10.66
C VAL A 51 12.57 -0.29 10.43
N GLY A 52 12.13 0.60 9.54
CA GLY A 52 12.81 1.87 9.28
C GLY A 52 12.92 2.75 10.53
N GLU A 53 11.86 2.85 11.32
CA GLU A 53 11.87 3.60 12.60
C GLU A 53 12.79 2.98 13.64
N VAL A 54 12.89 1.65 13.69
CA VAL A 54 13.85 0.97 14.57
C VAL A 54 15.28 1.26 14.12
N LEU A 55 15.56 1.16 12.81
CA LEU A 55 16.89 1.37 12.25
C LEU A 55 17.41 2.80 12.46
N LYS A 56 16.54 3.82 12.46
CA LYS A 56 16.90 5.20 12.81
C LYS A 56 17.57 5.33 14.18
N ALA A 57 17.27 4.44 15.12
CA ALA A 57 17.86 4.48 16.45
C ALA A 57 19.31 3.96 16.49
N PHE A 58 19.76 3.29 15.43
CA PHE A 58 21.07 2.62 15.37
C PHE A 58 21.98 3.14 14.24
N LEU A 59 21.41 3.71 13.18
CA LEU A 59 22.14 4.15 12.00
C LEU A 59 22.51 5.63 12.05
N GLU A 60 23.68 5.97 11.49
CA GLU A 60 24.10 7.35 11.26
C GLU A 60 23.28 8.00 10.14
N THR A 61 23.15 9.33 10.17
CA THR A 61 22.28 10.11 9.28
C THR A 61 22.49 9.81 7.79
N ASP A 62 23.73 9.68 7.33
CA ASP A 62 24.04 9.44 5.91
C ASP A 62 23.64 8.03 5.46
N THR A 63 23.87 7.03 6.32
CA THR A 63 23.42 5.64 6.08
C THR A 63 21.90 5.55 6.11
N MET A 64 21.23 6.34 6.96
CA MET A 64 19.78 6.38 7.05
C MET A 64 19.15 7.03 5.81
N ASN A 65 19.80 8.03 5.21
CA ASN A 65 19.36 8.64 3.95
C ASN A 65 19.43 7.63 2.80
N SER A 66 20.55 6.92 2.65
CA SER A 66 20.70 5.84 1.65
C SER A 66 19.64 4.74 1.87
N PHE A 67 19.40 4.35 3.13
CA PHE A 67 18.36 3.38 3.45
C PHE A 67 16.96 3.87 3.05
N ASN A 68 16.61 5.12 3.34
CA ASN A 68 15.32 5.70 2.96
C ASN A 68 15.13 5.72 1.44
N GLN A 69 16.18 6.03 0.67
CA GLN A 69 16.15 5.99 -0.80
C GLN A 69 15.89 4.58 -1.32
N ILE A 70 16.61 3.58 -0.80
CA ILE A 70 16.44 2.18 -1.17
C ILE A 70 15.03 1.69 -0.79
N LEU A 71 14.55 2.02 0.41
CA LEU A 71 13.21 1.63 0.88
C LEU A 71 12.12 2.27 0.01
N PHE A 72 12.29 3.53 -0.38
CA PHE A 72 11.36 4.20 -1.29
C PHE A 72 11.32 3.52 -2.66
N LEU A 73 12.49 3.22 -3.26
CA LEU A 73 12.58 2.48 -4.52
C LEU A 73 11.96 1.09 -4.42
N PHE A 74 12.19 0.39 -3.30
CA PHE A 74 11.58 -0.91 -3.04
C PHE A 74 10.05 -0.82 -3.04
N VAL A 75 9.48 0.17 -2.34
CA VAL A 75 8.03 0.40 -2.33
C VAL A 75 7.53 0.71 -3.74
N ILE A 76 8.25 1.47 -4.55
CA ILE A 76 7.86 1.72 -5.94
C ILE A 76 7.77 0.41 -6.73
N ILE A 77 8.85 -0.37 -6.72
CA ILE A 77 9.01 -1.53 -7.60
C ILE A 77 8.07 -2.66 -7.18
N PHE A 78 7.95 -2.91 -5.86
CA PHE A 78 7.24 -4.08 -5.35
C PHE A 78 5.82 -3.80 -4.87
N VAL A 79 5.43 -2.54 -4.70
CA VAL A 79 4.08 -2.17 -4.23
C VAL A 79 3.36 -1.32 -5.26
N VAL A 80 3.90 -0.15 -5.58
CA VAL A 80 3.21 0.83 -6.45
C VAL A 80 3.06 0.31 -7.87
N ALA A 81 4.14 -0.19 -8.48
CA ALA A 81 4.12 -0.68 -9.86
C ALA A 81 3.17 -1.87 -10.06
N PRO A 82 3.17 -2.93 -9.21
CA PRO A 82 2.20 -4.01 -9.29
C PRO A 82 0.76 -3.54 -9.11
N LEU A 83 0.49 -2.61 -8.17
CA LEU A 83 -0.85 -2.05 -7.99
C LEU A 83 -1.31 -1.28 -9.22
N LEU A 84 -0.46 -0.42 -9.79
CA LEU A 84 -0.77 0.30 -11.03
C LEU A 84 -1.02 -0.67 -12.19
N PHE A 85 -0.22 -1.72 -12.31
CA PHE A 85 -0.40 -2.75 -13.32
C PHE A 85 -1.76 -3.45 -13.17
N ILE A 86 -2.13 -3.86 -11.94
CA ILE A 86 -3.44 -4.48 -11.66
C ILE A 86 -4.58 -3.54 -12.05
N VAL A 87 -4.50 -2.26 -11.66
CA VAL A 87 -5.52 -1.25 -11.99
C VAL A 87 -5.63 -1.08 -13.50
N LEU A 88 -4.51 -0.84 -14.20
CA LEU A 88 -4.52 -0.64 -15.65
C LEU A 88 -5.04 -1.86 -16.42
N PHE A 89 -4.78 -3.06 -15.91
CA PHE A 89 -5.26 -4.30 -16.53
C PHE A 89 -6.79 -4.44 -16.41
N HIS A 90 -7.38 -4.05 -15.28
CA HIS A 90 -8.81 -4.23 -15.02
C HIS A 90 -9.67 -3.00 -15.36
N ILE A 91 -9.07 -1.82 -15.55
CA ILE A 91 -9.81 -0.56 -15.69
C ILE A 91 -10.83 -0.56 -16.83
N LYS A 92 -10.52 -1.24 -17.96
CA LYS A 92 -11.44 -1.33 -19.10
C LYS A 92 -12.71 -2.10 -18.74
N ASP A 93 -12.56 -3.21 -18.04
CA ASP A 93 -13.67 -4.05 -17.59
C ASP A 93 -14.48 -3.35 -16.49
N ASP A 94 -13.79 -2.66 -15.58
CA ASP A 94 -14.42 -1.92 -14.49
C ASP A 94 -15.24 -0.73 -15.01
N ILE A 95 -14.74 0.03 -15.98
CA ILE A 95 -15.50 1.11 -16.64
C ILE A 95 -16.78 0.56 -17.30
N LYS A 96 -16.67 -0.60 -17.96
CA LYS A 96 -17.83 -1.25 -18.58
C LYS A 96 -18.87 -1.67 -17.55
N LYS A 97 -18.44 -2.21 -16.40
CA LYS A 97 -19.35 -2.54 -15.28
C LYS A 97 -20.00 -1.30 -14.67
N TRP A 98 -19.23 -0.23 -14.44
CA TRP A 98 -19.73 1.00 -13.83
C TRP A 98 -20.73 1.77 -14.69
N SER A 99 -20.70 1.56 -16.01
CA SER A 99 -21.68 2.14 -16.93
C SER A 99 -23.00 1.35 -17.01
N ASN A 100 -23.02 0.10 -16.53
CA ASN A 100 -24.22 -0.75 -16.59
C ASN A 100 -25.08 -0.59 -15.31
N PRO A 101 -26.30 -0.01 -15.39
CA PRO A 101 -27.15 0.16 -14.22
C PRO A 101 -27.62 -1.17 -13.61
N LYS A 102 -27.59 -2.29 -14.35
CA LYS A 102 -28.00 -3.61 -13.86
C LYS A 102 -26.98 -4.26 -12.93
N GLU A 103 -25.73 -3.80 -12.92
CA GLU A 103 -24.68 -4.27 -12.00
C GLU A 103 -24.87 -3.74 -10.57
N TYR A 104 -25.71 -2.71 -10.41
CA TYR A 104 -25.95 -2.08 -9.11
C TYR A 104 -27.12 -2.74 -8.40
N LYS A 105 -26.87 -3.23 -7.17
CA LYS A 105 -27.93 -3.80 -6.30
C LYS A 105 -29.08 -2.81 -6.07
N TYR A 106 -28.78 -1.51 -6.06
CA TYR A 106 -29.79 -0.47 -5.92
C TYR A 106 -29.57 0.68 -6.91
N TYR A 107 -30.65 1.17 -7.52
CA TYR A 107 -30.60 2.21 -8.55
C TYR A 107 -30.05 3.56 -8.05
N TRP A 108 -30.25 3.90 -6.77
CA TRP A 108 -29.69 5.13 -6.19
C TRP A 108 -28.16 5.10 -6.13
N MET A 109 -27.53 3.93 -5.96
CA MET A 109 -26.06 3.80 -6.03
C MET A 109 -25.53 4.16 -7.42
N TYR A 110 -26.25 3.79 -8.47
CA TYR A 110 -25.92 4.20 -9.84
C TYR A 110 -25.97 5.73 -9.98
N ARG A 111 -26.93 6.41 -9.35
CA ARG A 111 -27.02 7.89 -9.38
C ARG A 111 -25.87 8.57 -8.63
N ILE A 112 -25.47 8.05 -7.47
CA ILE A 112 -24.39 8.66 -6.65
C ILE A 112 -22.98 8.21 -7.05
N ARG A 113 -22.83 7.30 -8.02
CA ARG A 113 -21.51 6.76 -8.42
C ARG A 113 -20.48 7.84 -8.74
N TYR A 114 -20.93 8.94 -9.34
CA TYR A 114 -20.08 10.07 -9.70
C TYR A 114 -19.49 10.76 -8.46
N ILE A 115 -20.22 10.81 -7.34
CA ILE A 115 -19.68 11.32 -6.07
C ILE A 115 -18.55 10.41 -5.58
N GLY A 116 -18.74 9.09 -5.65
CA GLY A 116 -17.71 8.12 -5.30
C GLY A 116 -16.47 8.25 -6.20
N LEU A 117 -16.67 8.37 -7.51
CA LEU A 117 -15.59 8.55 -8.49
C LEU A 117 -14.82 9.85 -8.24
N ILE A 118 -15.52 10.96 -8.04
CA ILE A 118 -14.89 12.26 -7.74
C ILE A 118 -14.08 12.18 -6.46
N SER A 119 -14.63 11.61 -5.38
CA SER A 119 -13.89 11.41 -4.13
C SER A 119 -12.64 10.56 -4.33
N LEU A 120 -12.74 9.47 -5.10
CA LEU A 120 -11.61 8.60 -5.43
C LEU A 120 -10.54 9.34 -6.24
N THR A 121 -10.96 10.17 -7.20
CA THR A 121 -10.06 11.05 -7.97
C THR A 121 -9.32 12.04 -7.06
N PHE A 122 -10.01 12.70 -6.13
CA PHE A 122 -9.36 13.60 -5.18
C PHE A 122 -8.34 12.88 -4.29
N ILE A 123 -8.69 11.70 -3.77
CA ILE A 123 -7.77 10.86 -2.98
C ILE A 123 -6.55 10.49 -3.81
N PHE A 124 -6.75 10.10 -5.06
CA PHE A 124 -5.68 9.71 -5.98
C PHE A 124 -4.71 10.87 -6.25
N PHE A 125 -5.20 12.06 -6.61
CA PHE A 125 -4.35 13.22 -6.79
C PHE A 125 -3.64 13.67 -5.51
N GLY A 126 -4.32 13.60 -4.36
CA GLY A 126 -3.72 13.85 -3.06
C GLY A 126 -2.58 12.89 -2.74
N ALA A 127 -2.76 11.59 -3.06
CA ALA A 127 -1.73 10.57 -2.90
C ALA A 127 -0.53 10.84 -3.83
N ILE A 128 -0.76 11.18 -5.11
CA ILE A 128 0.32 11.55 -6.05
C ILE A 128 1.11 12.75 -5.53
N TYR A 129 0.42 13.79 -5.03
CA TYR A 129 1.10 14.97 -4.49
C TYR A 129 1.95 14.63 -3.26
N LYS A 130 1.42 13.84 -2.31
CA LYS A 130 2.19 13.36 -1.16
C LYS A 130 3.37 12.50 -1.59
N PHE A 131 3.18 11.64 -2.59
CA PHE A 131 4.23 10.81 -3.15
C PHE A 131 5.37 11.66 -3.75
N TYR A 132 5.03 12.71 -4.49
CA TYR A 132 6.01 13.68 -5.01
C TYR A 132 6.79 14.38 -3.89
N LEU A 133 6.10 14.81 -2.82
CA LEU A 133 6.78 15.43 -1.67
C LEU A 133 7.76 14.47 -1.00
N ILE A 134 7.38 13.19 -0.82
CA ILE A 134 8.27 12.17 -0.26
C ILE A 134 9.48 11.98 -1.17
N PHE A 135 9.27 11.86 -2.49
CA PHE A 135 10.36 11.76 -3.45
C PHE A 135 11.35 12.91 -3.31
N LYS A 136 10.86 14.16 -3.26
CA LYS A 136 11.69 15.35 -3.10
C LYS A 136 12.47 15.37 -1.77
N ILE A 137 11.90 14.82 -0.70
CA ILE A 137 12.55 14.74 0.62
C ILE A 137 13.62 13.65 0.64
N VAL A 138 13.36 12.51 -0.02
CA VAL A 138 14.23 11.33 0.00
C VAL A 138 15.36 11.44 -1.03
N PHE A 139 15.12 12.11 -2.16
CA PHE A 139 16.09 12.42 -3.21
C PHE A 139 16.27 13.94 -3.36
N PRO A 140 16.84 14.62 -2.33
CA PRO A 140 17.15 16.04 -2.41
C PRO A 140 18.28 16.35 -3.40
#